data_AF-A0A4P9XGE3-F1
#
_entry.id   AF-A0A4P9XGE3-F1
#
_cell.length_a   1.000
_cell.length_b   1.000
_cell.length_c   1.000
_cell.angle_alpha   90.00
_cell.angle_beta   90.00
_cell.angle_gamma   90.00
#
_symmetry.space_group_name_H-M   'P 1'
#
loop_
_entity.id
_entity.type
_entity.pdbx_description
1 polymer ?
#
loop_
_entity_poly.entity_id
_entity_poly.type
_entity_poly.pdbx_seq_one_letter_code
_entity_poly.pdbx_strand_id
1 'polypeptide(L)'
;MAFNDGSINSLAQLWAALCHYLYLFRLWYIRWMLDPRPRNDPREHTILIVGDSNAYGYGDNWKASTPGIAGYIERAARAESSVRQIWRAVNRGVFGSTSATWAPQQGSAEGSVSLIEKTLQDPRAREAEIAIVLLGSEDGRTMLSPEATMTNLRAVCEILGQQGSRLVYLVNIPTMSASLDGAEQAGNVLRNDLIQEYLKT
;
A
#
# COMPACT_ATOMS: atom_id res chain seq x y z
N MET A 1 5.35 -25.63 69.98
CA MET A 1 5.45 -26.27 68.65
C MET A 1 4.75 -25.37 67.65
N ALA A 2 5.50 -24.48 67.01
CA ALA A 2 4.98 -23.67 65.90
C ALA A 2 5.13 -24.51 64.63
N PHE A 3 4.00 -24.93 64.05
CA PHE A 3 3.99 -25.56 62.74
C PHE A 3 4.33 -24.51 61.69
N ASN A 4 5.25 -24.89 60.81
CA ASN A 4 5.93 -24.02 59.86
C ASN A 4 4.97 -23.64 58.72
N ASP A 5 4.31 -22.48 58.80
CA ASP A 5 3.37 -21.93 57.79
C ASP A 5 4.02 -21.69 56.40
N GLY A 6 5.33 -21.86 56.27
CA GLY A 6 6.07 -21.68 55.01
C GLY A 6 5.85 -22.79 53.96
N SER A 7 5.49 -24.02 54.35
CA SER A 7 5.44 -25.15 53.41
C SER A 7 4.18 -25.15 52.55
N ILE A 8 3.03 -24.72 53.09
CA ILE A 8 1.75 -24.67 52.38
C ILE A 8 1.78 -23.62 51.28
N ASN A 9 2.46 -22.49 51.52
CA ASN A 9 2.66 -21.44 50.51
C ASN A 9 3.56 -21.91 49.35
N SER A 10 4.54 -22.78 49.62
CA SER A 10 5.46 -23.28 48.58
C SER A 10 4.76 -24.24 47.60
N LEU A 11 3.84 -25.08 48.09
CA LEU A 11 3.06 -26.00 47.25
C LEU A 11 2.05 -25.25 46.38
N ALA A 12 1.39 -24.24 46.96
CA ALA A 12 0.46 -23.40 46.21
C ALA A 12 1.17 -22.60 45.11
N GLN A 13 2.38 -22.09 45.39
CA GLN A 13 3.20 -21.38 44.39
C GLN A 13 3.71 -22.31 43.29
N LEU A 14 4.17 -23.53 43.65
CA LEU A 14 4.55 -24.55 42.68
C LEU A 14 3.38 -24.95 41.78
N TRP A 15 2.19 -25.12 42.37
CA TRP A 15 0.98 -25.43 41.63
C TRP A 15 0.57 -24.30 40.67
N ALA A 16 0.59 -23.06 41.14
CA ALA A 16 0.29 -21.89 40.32
C ALA A 16 1.30 -21.74 39.16
N ALA A 17 2.59 -21.93 39.42
CA ALA A 17 3.63 -21.90 38.39
C ALA A 17 3.42 -23.01 37.35
N LEU A 18 3.13 -24.24 37.80
CA LEU A 18 2.84 -25.36 36.91
C LEU A 18 1.62 -25.07 36.03
N CYS A 19 0.51 -24.60 36.60
CA CYS A 19 -0.68 -24.21 35.83
C CYS A 19 -0.37 -23.10 34.82
N HIS A 20 0.46 -22.12 35.19
CA HIS A 20 0.88 -21.04 34.28
C HIS A 20 1.69 -21.57 33.11
N TYR A 21 2.69 -22.42 33.35
CA TYR A 21 3.51 -23.00 32.28
C TYR A 21 2.72 -23.98 31.39
N LEU A 22 1.79 -24.75 31.96
CA LEU A 22 0.88 -25.60 31.18
C LEU A 22 -0.06 -24.76 30.29
N TYR A 23 -0.53 -23.62 30.78
CA TYR A 23 -1.33 -22.69 29.99
C TYR A 23 -0.51 -22.06 28.85
N LEU A 24 0.72 -21.62 29.11
CA LEU A 24 1.63 -21.11 28.07
C LEU A 24 1.97 -22.18 27.04
N PHE A 25 2.23 -23.41 27.47
CA PHE A 25 2.47 -24.54 26.58
C PHE A 25 1.25 -24.84 25.70
N ARG A 26 0.04 -24.82 26.29
CA ARG A 26 -1.22 -24.97 25.54
C ARG A 26 -1.39 -23.86 24.49
N LEU A 27 -1.09 -22.60 24.82
CA LEU A 27 -1.14 -21.50 23.86
C LEU A 27 -0.11 -21.66 22.73
N TRP A 28 1.11 -22.07 23.06
CA TRP A 28 2.16 -22.36 22.09
C TRP A 28 1.76 -23.51 21.15
N TYR A 29 1.22 -24.60 21.72
CA TYR A 29 0.77 -25.78 20.99
C TYR A 29 -0.44 -25.49 20.10
N ILE A 30 -1.42 -24.70 20.56
CA ILE A 30 -2.55 -24.24 19.74
C ILE A 30 -2.04 -23.38 18.58
N ARG A 31 -1.10 -22.45 18.82
CA ARG A 31 -0.47 -21.68 17.74
C ARG A 31 0.31 -22.55 16.76
N TRP A 32 0.95 -23.62 17.23
CA TRP A 32 1.75 -24.49 16.38
C TRP A 32 0.88 -25.46 15.55
N MET A 33 -0.17 -26.06 16.14
CA MET A 33 -1.06 -27.00 15.46
C MET A 33 -2.20 -26.34 14.67
N LEU A 34 -2.72 -25.20 15.11
CA LEU A 34 -3.94 -24.57 14.59
C LEU A 34 -3.68 -23.21 13.92
N ASP A 35 -2.43 -22.92 13.55
CA ASP A 35 -2.09 -21.84 12.61
C ASP A 35 -1.74 -22.43 11.24
N PRO A 36 -2.72 -23.03 10.52
CA PRO A 36 -2.52 -23.46 9.15
C PRO A 36 -2.41 -22.19 8.31
N ARG A 37 -1.20 -21.74 7.99
CA ARG A 37 -1.00 -20.55 7.13
C ARG A 37 -1.66 -20.81 5.77
N PRO A 38 -2.87 -20.27 5.50
CA PRO A 38 -3.55 -20.55 4.25
C PRO A 38 -2.89 -19.71 3.17
N ARG A 39 -2.83 -20.24 1.95
CA ARG A 39 -2.33 -19.51 0.78
C ARG A 39 -3.26 -18.34 0.38
N ASN A 40 -4.51 -18.38 0.85
CA ASN A 40 -5.53 -17.33 0.80
C ASN A 40 -6.07 -17.14 2.23
N ASP A 41 -5.42 -16.29 3.02
CA ASP A 41 -5.89 -15.97 4.36
C ASP A 41 -7.07 -14.98 4.24
N PRO A 42 -8.26 -15.26 4.81
CA PRO A 42 -9.34 -14.27 4.88
C PRO A 42 -8.98 -12.98 5.64
N ARG A 43 -7.76 -12.91 6.21
CA ARG A 43 -7.17 -11.73 6.86
C ARG A 43 -6.09 -11.05 6.01
N GLU A 44 -5.96 -11.42 4.74
CA GLU A 44 -5.06 -10.77 3.80
C GLU A 44 -5.75 -9.58 3.14
N HIS A 45 -5.27 -8.38 3.46
CA HIS A 45 -5.74 -7.11 2.94
C HIS A 45 -4.80 -6.64 1.83
N THR A 46 -5.36 -6.09 0.76
CA THR A 46 -4.58 -5.69 -0.41
C THR A 46 -4.53 -4.17 -0.56
N ILE A 47 -3.32 -3.66 -0.78
CA ILE A 47 -3.03 -2.27 -1.13
C ILE A 47 -2.59 -2.24 -2.60
N LEU A 48 -3.38 -1.62 -3.46
CA LEU A 48 -3.01 -1.40 -4.84
C LEU A 48 -2.16 -0.13 -4.93
N ILE A 49 -1.03 -0.21 -5.62
CA ILE A 49 -0.18 0.94 -5.92
C ILE A 49 -0.19 1.14 -7.42
N VAL A 50 -0.75 2.28 -7.84
CA VAL A 50 -0.80 2.74 -9.22
C VAL A 50 0.15 3.91 -9.35
N GLY A 51 0.95 3.94 -10.41
CA GLY A 51 1.80 5.09 -10.62
C GLY A 51 2.78 4.98 -11.77
N ASP A 52 3.64 5.98 -11.83
CA ASP A 52 4.69 6.11 -12.82
C ASP A 52 6.02 5.51 -12.34
N SER A 53 7.14 6.02 -12.85
CA SER A 53 8.50 5.62 -12.49
C SER A 53 8.77 5.63 -10.98
N ASN A 54 8.13 6.53 -10.22
CA ASN A 54 8.29 6.58 -8.77
C ASN A 54 7.60 5.40 -8.08
N ALA A 55 6.38 5.05 -8.52
CA ALA A 55 5.71 3.86 -8.02
C ALA A 55 6.43 2.58 -8.42
N TYR A 56 6.98 2.54 -9.65
CA TYR A 56 7.74 1.40 -10.16
C TYR A 56 8.99 1.09 -9.30
N GLY A 57 9.55 2.10 -8.63
CA GLY A 57 10.79 1.99 -7.87
C GLY A 57 12.04 2.23 -8.71
N TYR A 58 11.95 3.13 -9.70
CA TYR A 58 13.13 3.55 -10.44
C TYR A 58 14.16 4.18 -9.49
N GLY A 59 15.36 3.63 -9.45
CA GLY A 59 16.43 4.05 -8.52
C GLY A 59 16.42 3.35 -7.16
N ASP A 60 15.54 2.37 -6.93
CA ASP A 60 15.57 1.57 -5.71
C ASP A 60 16.75 0.60 -5.64
N ASN A 61 16.99 0.09 -4.42
CA ASN A 61 18.06 -0.86 -4.16
C ASN A 61 17.90 -2.15 -4.98
N TRP A 62 19.04 -2.74 -5.37
CA TRP A 62 19.13 -3.96 -6.19
C TRP A 62 18.61 -5.24 -5.52
N LYS A 63 18.12 -5.19 -4.27
CA LYS A 63 17.71 -6.39 -3.54
C LYS A 63 16.43 -6.97 -4.17
N ALA A 64 16.34 -8.29 -4.21
CA ALA A 64 15.19 -9.04 -4.74
C ALA A 64 13.94 -8.96 -3.82
N SER A 65 13.50 -7.74 -3.49
CA SER A 65 12.24 -7.46 -2.79
C SER A 65 11.24 -6.80 -3.73
N THR A 66 9.98 -6.68 -3.30
CA THR A 66 8.96 -5.90 -4.02
C THR A 66 9.50 -4.49 -4.31
N PRO A 67 9.58 -4.08 -5.58
CA PRO A 67 10.20 -2.80 -5.95
C PRO A 67 9.28 -1.63 -5.59
N GLY A 68 9.87 -0.44 -5.45
CA GLY A 68 9.13 0.79 -5.20
C GLY A 68 8.63 0.90 -3.77
N ILE A 69 7.73 1.86 -3.58
CA ILE A 69 7.08 2.15 -2.30
C ILE A 69 6.36 0.92 -1.70
N ALA A 70 5.94 -0.02 -2.54
CA ALA A 70 5.27 -1.26 -2.15
C ALA A 70 6.08 -2.07 -1.11
N GLY A 71 7.39 -2.26 -1.36
CA GLY A 71 8.25 -3.00 -0.44
C GLY A 71 8.48 -2.27 0.89
N TYR A 72 8.44 -0.93 0.89
CA TYR A 72 8.53 -0.14 2.12
C TYR A 72 7.23 -0.19 2.92
N ILE A 73 6.07 -0.09 2.26
CA ILE A 73 4.76 -0.18 2.91
C ILE A 73 4.57 -1.56 3.56
N GLU A 74 4.86 -2.65 2.85
CA GLU A 74 4.74 -3.99 3.43
C GLU A 74 5.65 -4.16 4.66
N ARG A 75 6.88 -3.63 4.60
CA ARG A 75 7.81 -3.70 5.74
C ARG A 75 7.32 -2.84 6.91
N ALA A 76 6.83 -1.63 6.64
CA ALA A 76 6.28 -0.75 7.67
C ALA A 76 5.05 -1.38 8.34
N ALA A 77 4.11 -1.92 7.54
CA ALA A 77 2.93 -2.60 8.05
C ALA A 77 3.27 -3.83 8.90
N ARG A 78 4.32 -4.60 8.54
CA ARG A 78 4.79 -5.75 9.33
C ARG A 78 5.55 -5.34 10.59
N ALA A 79 6.24 -4.21 10.57
CA ALA A 79 6.97 -3.71 11.73
C ALA A 79 6.02 -3.11 12.78
N GLU A 80 4.84 -2.64 12.36
CA GLU A 80 3.85 -2.04 13.22
C GLU A 80 3.12 -3.08 14.08
N SER A 81 3.44 -3.11 15.37
CA SER A 81 2.92 -4.11 16.32
C SER A 81 1.40 -4.05 16.52
N SER A 82 0.79 -2.90 16.25
CA SER A 82 -0.67 -2.73 16.32
C SER A 82 -1.41 -3.38 15.14
N VAL A 83 -0.74 -3.55 14.00
CA VAL A 83 -1.32 -4.15 12.80
C VAL A 83 -1.23 -5.68 12.89
N ARG A 84 -2.36 -6.30 13.22
CA ARG A 84 -2.48 -7.77 13.33
C ARG A 84 -2.83 -8.48 12.03
N GLN A 85 -3.28 -7.71 11.04
CA GLN A 85 -3.71 -8.16 9.72
C GLN A 85 -2.52 -8.21 8.76
N ILE A 86 -2.59 -9.12 7.77
CA ILE A 86 -1.55 -9.21 6.75
C ILE A 86 -1.90 -8.21 5.64
N TRP A 87 -1.02 -7.25 5.39
CA TRP A 87 -1.16 -6.32 4.28
C TRP A 87 -0.18 -6.68 3.16
N ARG A 88 -0.69 -6.83 1.94
CA ARG A 88 0.12 -7.02 0.73
C ARG A 88 -0.02 -5.83 -0.20
N ALA A 89 1.11 -5.37 -0.70
CA ALA A 89 1.16 -4.30 -1.66
C ALA A 89 1.30 -4.88 -3.07
N VAL A 90 0.31 -4.61 -3.92
CA VAL A 90 0.32 -4.96 -5.33
C VAL A 90 0.82 -3.75 -6.11
N ASN A 91 2.10 -3.76 -6.47
CA ASN A 91 2.69 -2.72 -7.29
C ASN A 91 2.30 -2.90 -8.77
N ARG A 92 1.67 -1.87 -9.35
CA ARG A 92 1.30 -1.78 -10.77
C ARG A 92 1.93 -0.56 -11.44
N GLY A 93 2.92 0.06 -10.80
CA GLY A 93 3.68 1.16 -11.38
C GLY A 93 4.26 0.79 -12.75
N VAL A 94 4.25 1.74 -13.69
CA VAL A 94 4.81 1.55 -15.03
C VAL A 94 5.85 2.63 -15.28
N PHE A 95 7.08 2.21 -15.61
CA PHE A 95 8.16 3.14 -15.92
C PHE A 95 7.82 4.02 -17.13
N GLY A 96 8.00 5.33 -16.99
CA GLY A 96 7.75 6.32 -18.04
C GLY A 96 6.28 6.55 -18.39
N SER A 97 5.32 6.02 -17.62
CA SER A 97 3.90 6.27 -17.86
C SER A 97 3.47 7.64 -17.33
N THR A 98 2.62 8.36 -18.08
CA THR A 98 2.01 9.64 -17.69
C THR A 98 0.60 9.44 -17.13
N SER A 99 0.02 10.46 -16.48
CA SER A 99 -1.38 10.39 -16.03
C SER A 99 -2.34 10.08 -17.18
N ALA A 100 -2.03 10.55 -18.39
CA ALA A 100 -2.87 10.35 -19.58
C ALA A 100 -2.89 8.89 -20.06
N THR A 101 -1.80 8.14 -19.86
CA THR A 101 -1.75 6.70 -20.17
C THR A 101 -2.53 5.85 -19.15
N TRP A 102 -2.66 6.37 -17.93
CA TRP A 102 -3.42 5.75 -16.86
C TRP A 102 -4.91 6.08 -16.89
N ALA A 103 -5.26 7.30 -17.32
CA ALA A 103 -6.65 7.72 -17.42
C ALA A 103 -7.42 6.89 -18.46
N PRO A 104 -8.73 6.67 -18.24
CA PRO A 104 -9.60 6.08 -19.24
C PRO A 104 -9.62 7.00 -20.47
N GLN A 105 -9.27 6.47 -21.63
CA GLN A 105 -9.26 7.27 -22.85
C GLN A 105 -10.69 7.45 -23.35
N GLN A 106 -11.18 8.70 -23.38
CA GLN A 106 -12.44 9.00 -24.03
C GLN A 106 -12.23 9.02 -25.56
N GLY A 107 -12.66 7.96 -26.24
CA GLY A 107 -12.71 7.90 -27.70
C GLY A 107 -11.41 7.50 -28.40
N SER A 108 -10.53 6.75 -27.74
CA SER A 108 -9.35 6.20 -28.42
C SER A 108 -9.73 5.12 -29.44
N ALA A 109 -8.98 5.11 -30.53
CA ALA A 109 -9.16 4.17 -31.64
C ALA A 109 -9.18 2.72 -31.14
N GLU A 110 -10.09 1.94 -31.70
CA GLU A 110 -10.38 0.54 -31.35
C GLU A 110 -9.11 -0.26 -31.00
N GLY A 111 -8.87 -0.48 -29.69
CA GLY A 111 -7.87 -1.44 -29.21
C GLY A 111 -6.90 -0.98 -28.11
N SER A 112 -6.75 0.32 -27.81
CA SER A 112 -5.84 0.76 -26.73
C SER A 112 -6.52 0.78 -25.36
N VAL A 113 -6.43 -0.33 -24.63
CA VAL A 113 -6.87 -0.44 -23.24
C VAL A 113 -5.98 0.43 -22.34
N SER A 114 -6.59 1.25 -21.50
CA SER A 114 -5.86 2.10 -20.54
C SER A 114 -5.12 1.26 -19.50
N LEU A 115 -4.06 1.81 -18.89
CA LEU A 115 -3.30 1.08 -17.87
C LEU A 115 -4.16 0.76 -16.63
N ILE A 116 -5.13 1.60 -16.31
CA ILE A 116 -6.04 1.35 -15.19
C ILE A 116 -6.97 0.17 -15.48
N GLU A 117 -7.56 0.11 -16.68
CA GLU A 117 -8.41 -1.02 -17.08
C GLU A 117 -7.62 -2.33 -17.12
N LYS A 118 -6.39 -2.30 -17.66
CA LYS A 118 -5.49 -3.46 -17.66
C LYS A 118 -5.14 -3.90 -16.24
N THR A 119 -4.94 -2.95 -15.33
CA THR A 119 -4.64 -3.24 -13.92
C THR A 119 -5.82 -3.92 -13.24
N LEU A 120 -7.04 -3.45 -13.50
CA LEU A 120 -8.27 -3.96 -12.89
C LEU A 120 -8.73 -5.31 -13.45
N GLN A 121 -8.11 -5.80 -14.53
CA GLN A 121 -8.29 -7.19 -14.97
C GLN A 121 -7.72 -8.20 -13.96
N ASP A 122 -6.77 -7.79 -13.12
CA ASP A 122 -6.28 -8.61 -12.01
C ASP A 122 -7.26 -8.54 -10.83
N PRO A 123 -7.86 -9.67 -10.40
CA PRO A 123 -8.75 -9.71 -9.25
C PRO A 123 -8.15 -9.10 -7.98
N ARG A 124 -6.85 -9.26 -7.75
CA ARG A 124 -6.18 -8.71 -6.56
C ARG A 124 -6.12 -7.19 -6.56
N ALA A 125 -5.96 -6.59 -7.73
CA ALA A 125 -5.97 -5.15 -7.88
C ALA A 125 -7.40 -4.60 -7.80
N ARG A 126 -8.36 -5.29 -8.41
CA ARG A 126 -9.78 -4.92 -8.37
C ARG A 126 -10.37 -4.99 -6.97
N GLU A 127 -9.99 -5.99 -6.19
CA GLU A 127 -10.48 -6.20 -4.81
C GLU A 127 -9.61 -5.47 -3.76
N ALA A 128 -8.69 -4.59 -4.19
CA ALA A 128 -7.84 -3.85 -3.28
C ALA A 128 -8.64 -2.86 -2.44
N GLU A 129 -8.46 -2.91 -1.12
CA GLU A 129 -9.19 -2.06 -0.17
C GLU A 129 -8.65 -0.64 -0.13
N ILE A 130 -7.34 -0.51 -0.35
CA ILE A 130 -6.64 0.77 -0.40
C ILE A 130 -5.98 0.87 -1.76
N ALA A 131 -6.19 2.00 -2.45
CA ALA A 131 -5.43 2.36 -3.63
C ALA A 131 -4.54 3.57 -3.32
N ILE A 132 -3.28 3.52 -3.74
CA ILE A 132 -2.33 4.63 -3.65
C ILE A 132 -1.96 5.03 -5.07
N VAL A 133 -2.22 6.29 -5.42
CA VAL A 133 -1.99 6.86 -6.74
C VAL A 133 -0.77 7.77 -6.68
N LEU A 134 0.31 7.37 -7.35
CA LEU A 134 1.55 8.14 -7.52
C LEU A 134 1.76 8.44 -9.01
N LEU A 135 1.02 9.41 -9.52
CA LEU A 135 1.04 9.80 -10.93
C LEU A 135 1.37 11.28 -11.06
N GLY A 136 1.98 11.63 -12.20
CA GLY A 136 2.21 13.01 -12.61
C GLY A 136 3.65 13.48 -12.58
N SER A 137 4.60 12.63 -12.17
CA SER A 137 6.02 13.01 -12.22
C SER A 137 6.58 13.01 -13.65
N GLU A 138 6.07 12.13 -14.50
CA GLU A 138 6.42 12.12 -15.94
C GLU A 138 5.65 13.18 -16.73
N ASP A 139 4.52 13.67 -16.23
CA ASP A 139 3.67 14.65 -16.93
C ASP A 139 4.38 15.99 -17.18
N GLY A 140 5.22 16.40 -16.22
CA GLY A 140 6.10 17.56 -16.36
C GLY A 140 7.06 17.40 -17.53
N ARG A 141 7.70 16.23 -17.63
CA ARG A 141 8.69 15.91 -18.68
C ARG A 141 8.06 15.77 -20.06
N THR A 142 6.80 15.33 -20.13
CA THR A 142 6.05 15.20 -21.39
C THR A 142 5.25 16.44 -21.75
N MET A 143 5.45 17.56 -21.05
CA MET A 143 4.75 18.83 -21.28
C MET A 143 3.20 18.74 -21.21
N LEU A 144 2.67 17.80 -20.43
CA LEU A 144 1.22 17.71 -20.21
C LEU A 144 0.78 18.90 -19.34
N SER A 145 -0.35 19.55 -19.62
CA SER A 145 -0.76 20.70 -18.78
C SER A 145 -1.13 20.25 -17.35
N PRO A 146 -0.94 21.11 -16.33
CA PRO A 146 -1.36 20.81 -14.96
C PRO A 146 -2.86 20.49 -14.84
N GLU A 147 -3.71 21.15 -15.61
CA GLU A 147 -5.17 20.93 -15.64
C GLU A 147 -5.52 19.58 -16.29
N ALA A 148 -4.81 19.22 -17.36
CA ALA A 148 -4.95 17.90 -17.98
C ALA A 148 -4.49 16.79 -17.03
N THR A 149 -3.38 17.01 -16.31
CA THR A 149 -2.91 16.11 -15.24
C THR A 149 -4.02 15.88 -14.22
N MET A 150 -4.64 16.96 -13.72
CA MET A 150 -5.67 16.85 -12.70
C MET A 150 -6.96 16.19 -13.22
N THR A 151 -7.37 16.48 -14.45
CA THR A 151 -8.51 15.80 -15.08
C THR A 151 -8.28 14.28 -15.14
N ASN A 152 -7.08 13.87 -15.54
CA ASN A 152 -6.69 12.47 -15.60
C ASN A 152 -6.65 11.81 -14.22
N LEU A 153 -6.06 12.48 -13.23
CA LEU A 153 -5.99 12.01 -11.85
C LEU A 153 -7.39 11.80 -11.24
N ARG A 154 -8.33 12.73 -11.48
CA ARG A 154 -9.73 12.59 -11.04
C ARG A 154 -10.37 11.35 -11.64
N ALA A 155 -10.25 11.16 -12.96
CA ALA A 155 -10.81 10.00 -13.64
C ALA A 155 -10.25 8.67 -13.10
N VAL A 156 -8.95 8.61 -12.82
CA VAL A 156 -8.31 7.43 -12.20
C VAL A 156 -8.85 7.18 -10.79
N CYS A 157 -8.95 8.23 -9.96
CA CYS A 157 -9.46 8.10 -8.59
C CYS A 157 -10.93 7.67 -8.56
N GLU A 158 -11.76 8.21 -9.45
CA GLU A 158 -13.17 7.85 -9.58
C GLU A 158 -13.34 6.38 -9.96
N ILE A 159 -12.57 5.90 -10.94
CA ILE A 159 -12.59 4.47 -11.32
C ILE A 159 -12.19 3.59 -10.15
N LEU A 160 -11.11 3.92 -9.44
CA LEU A 160 -10.64 3.14 -8.29
C LEU A 160 -11.71 3.08 -7.18
N GLY A 161 -12.37 4.21 -6.90
CA GLY A 161 -13.47 4.27 -5.94
C GLY A 161 -14.69 3.43 -6.36
N GLN A 162 -15.04 3.43 -7.65
CA GLN A 162 -16.16 2.63 -8.17
C GLN A 162 -15.89 1.12 -8.16
N GLN A 163 -14.61 0.70 -8.28
CA GLN A 163 -14.23 -0.71 -8.42
C GLN A 163 -14.05 -1.45 -7.09
N GLY A 164 -14.19 -0.75 -5.95
CA GLY A 164 -14.22 -1.36 -4.63
C GLY A 164 -13.12 -0.90 -3.66
N SER A 165 -12.19 -0.05 -4.11
CA SER A 165 -11.24 0.58 -3.19
C SER A 165 -11.98 1.53 -2.26
N ARG A 166 -11.93 1.21 -0.96
CA ARG A 166 -12.59 1.99 0.09
C ARG A 166 -11.88 3.30 0.36
N LEU A 167 -10.55 3.29 0.23
CA LEU A 167 -9.69 4.45 0.44
C LEU A 167 -8.80 4.64 -0.77
N VAL A 168 -8.79 5.85 -1.33
CA VAL A 168 -7.90 6.24 -2.42
C VAL A 168 -7.01 7.37 -1.92
N TYR A 169 -5.71 7.11 -1.85
CA TYR A 169 -4.71 8.10 -1.48
C TYR A 169 -4.05 8.65 -2.74
N LEU A 170 -4.17 9.95 -2.97
CA LEU A 170 -3.45 10.65 -4.02
C LEU A 170 -2.19 11.29 -3.45
N VAL A 171 -1.03 10.91 -3.99
CA VAL A 171 0.28 11.39 -3.52
C VAL A 171 0.69 12.62 -4.31
N ASN A 172 1.42 13.53 -3.65
CA ASN A 172 1.98 14.71 -4.29
C ASN A 172 3.06 14.36 -5.32
N ILE A 173 3.17 15.19 -6.35
CA ILE A 173 4.19 15.06 -7.39
C ILE A 173 5.50 15.66 -6.86
N PRO A 174 6.64 14.94 -6.93
CA PRO A 174 7.93 15.49 -6.52
C PRO A 174 8.27 16.76 -7.32
N THR A 175 8.45 17.87 -6.61
CA THR A 175 8.82 19.18 -7.19
C THR A 175 10.33 19.40 -7.22
N MET A 176 11.06 18.78 -6.29
CA MET A 176 12.50 18.94 -6.17
C MET A 176 13.21 17.69 -6.67
N SER A 177 13.71 17.74 -7.91
CA SER A 177 14.62 16.75 -8.45
C SER A 177 15.76 17.46 -9.19
N ALA A 178 16.98 16.95 -9.04
CA ALA A 178 18.15 17.45 -9.76
C ALA A 178 17.99 17.36 -11.29
N SER A 179 17.03 16.57 -11.76
CA SER A 179 16.72 16.38 -13.18
C SER A 179 15.69 17.35 -13.75
N LEU A 180 15.07 18.22 -12.92
CA LEU A 180 13.95 19.07 -13.36
C LEU A 180 14.42 20.49 -13.63
N ASP A 181 14.01 21.05 -14.77
CA ASP A 181 14.24 22.46 -15.08
C ASP A 181 13.30 23.40 -14.28
N GLY A 182 13.57 24.71 -14.29
CA GLY A 182 12.78 25.66 -13.51
C GLY A 182 11.30 25.77 -13.94
N ALA A 183 10.99 25.50 -15.21
CA ALA A 183 9.62 25.53 -15.73
C ALA A 183 8.86 24.25 -15.34
N GLU A 184 9.51 23.09 -15.41
CA GLU A 184 8.98 21.81 -14.93
C GLU A 184 8.71 21.86 -13.43
N GLN A 185 9.61 22.46 -12.64
CA GLN A 185 9.42 22.66 -11.21
C GLN A 185 8.18 23.54 -10.92
N ALA A 186 8.05 24.68 -11.60
CA ALA A 186 6.89 25.54 -11.46
C ALA A 186 5.58 24.83 -11.86
N GLY A 187 5.61 24.04 -12.93
CA GLY A 187 4.48 23.20 -13.34
C GLY A 187 4.09 22.18 -12.27
N ASN A 188 5.07 21.51 -11.63
CA ASN A 188 4.80 20.54 -10.56
C ASN A 188 4.24 21.20 -9.30
N VAL A 189 4.67 22.44 -8.98
CA VAL A 189 4.06 23.23 -7.90
C VAL A 189 2.59 23.47 -8.20
N LEU A 190 2.26 23.94 -9.41
CA LEU A 190 0.86 24.19 -9.79
C LEU A 190 0.02 22.91 -9.77
N ARG A 191 0.56 21.77 -10.23
CA ARG A 191 -0.13 20.48 -10.14
C ARG A 191 -0.43 20.10 -8.69
N ASN A 192 0.53 20.29 -7.79
CA ASN A 192 0.33 20.01 -6.37
C ASN A 192 -0.70 20.93 -5.73
N ASP A 193 -0.74 22.21 -6.11
CA ASP A 193 -1.76 23.15 -5.65
C ASP A 193 -3.17 22.67 -6.06
N LEU A 194 -3.33 22.24 -7.32
CA LEU A 194 -4.59 21.66 -7.83
C LEU A 194 -4.97 20.36 -7.12
N ILE A 195 -4.00 19.50 -6.80
CA ILE A 195 -4.24 18.28 -6.01
C ILE A 195 -4.74 18.65 -4.62
N GLN A 196 -4.12 19.63 -3.96
CA GLN A 196 -4.53 20.09 -2.62
C GLN A 196 -5.92 20.72 -2.63
N GLU A 197 -6.27 21.46 -3.68
CA GLU A 197 -7.63 21.98 -3.86
C GLU A 197 -8.64 20.84 -4.01
N TYR A 198 -8.35 19.86 -4.87
CA TYR A 198 -9.19 18.70 -5.06
C TYR A 198 -9.44 17.91 -3.77
N LEU A 199 -8.38 17.69 -2.97
CA LEU A 199 -8.49 16.94 -1.71
C LEU A 199 -9.27 17.65 -0.60
N LYS A 200 -9.57 18.95 -0.74
CA LYS A 200 -10.43 19.71 0.18
C LYS A 200 -11.92 19.61 -0.15
N THR A 201 -12.26 19.05 -1.31
CA THR A 201 -13.63 18.91 -1.80
C THR A 201 -14.26 17.64 -1.22
#